data_AF-A0A1V9Z3X2-F1
#
_entry.id   AF-A0A1V9Z3X2-F1
#
_cell.length_a   1.000
_cell.length_b   1.000
_cell.length_c   1.000
_cell.angle_alpha   90.00
_cell.angle_beta   90.00
_cell.angle_gamma   90.00
#
_symmetry.space_group_name_H-M   'P 1'
#
loop_
_entity.id
_entity.type
_entity.pdbx_description
1 polymer ?
#
loop_
_entity_poly.entity_id
_entity_poly.type
_entity_poly.pdbx_seq_one_letter_code
_entity_poly.pdbx_strand_id
1 'polypeptide(L)'
;MSSAHQKHQRYILRRFPPFIDDDMIMRHERLRLIIVFLWALLILAATVLGALTCDYFLQEPLFYFSVLMVLFVLTRAIYRYTHEWPEGLRMRWSYWHEIELSMATYRLKILGYYHRKIDRYLGRFPRGSTTEAQMRQYYNLRWFVLSALFFAAFVMFSLLLALCDEDAYTQILLLYVLAVASVCVLYRLAKLHFVELPQVIVLYQRPEFAADILFADDERIPFAQPVATYETSQATRL
;
A
#
# COMPACT_ATOMS: atom_id res chain seq x y z
N MET A 1 28.94 0.22 8.96
CA MET A 1 27.92 -0.02 7.90
C MET A 1 27.71 1.26 7.11
N SER A 2 27.69 1.21 5.77
CA SER A 2 27.40 2.40 4.96
C SER A 2 25.92 2.81 5.11
N SER A 3 25.64 4.12 5.09
CA SER A 3 24.28 4.67 5.22
C SER A 3 23.34 4.17 4.10
N ALA A 4 23.89 3.89 2.92
CA ALA A 4 23.16 3.33 1.77
C ALA A 4 22.69 1.89 2.03
N HIS A 5 23.55 1.05 2.62
CA HIS A 5 23.21 -0.33 2.93
C HIS A 5 22.05 -0.40 3.94
N GLN A 6 22.11 0.40 5.00
CA GLN A 6 21.02 0.52 5.99
C GLN A 6 19.73 1.13 5.41
N LYS A 7 19.80 1.92 4.33
CA LYS A 7 18.60 2.40 3.65
C LYS A 7 17.95 1.27 2.84
N HIS A 8 18.77 0.47 2.17
CA HIS A 8 18.34 -0.69 1.39
C HIS A 8 17.71 -1.79 2.25
N GLN A 9 18.36 -2.18 3.35
CA GLN A 9 17.83 -3.17 4.30
C GLN A 9 16.43 -2.78 4.81
N ARG A 10 16.26 -1.52 5.25
CA ARG A 10 14.94 -0.99 5.65
C ARG A 10 13.92 -1.04 4.53
N TYR A 11 14.34 -0.78 3.30
CA TYR A 11 13.45 -0.79 2.15
C TYR A 11 12.91 -2.20 1.89
N ILE A 12 13.79 -3.20 1.90
CA ILE A 12 13.43 -4.62 1.76
C ILE A 12 12.52 -5.05 2.92
N LEU A 13 12.93 -4.79 4.16
CA LEU A 13 12.18 -5.20 5.34
C LEU A 13 10.80 -4.55 5.46
N ARG A 14 10.58 -3.35 4.89
CA ARG A 14 9.24 -2.71 4.85
C ARG A 14 8.33 -3.33 3.79
N ARG A 15 8.91 -3.88 2.71
CA ARG A 15 8.16 -4.49 1.60
C ARG A 15 7.87 -5.96 1.86
N PHE A 16 8.80 -6.64 2.54
CA PHE A 16 8.77 -8.05 2.87
C PHE A 16 8.96 -8.17 4.40
N PRO A 17 7.86 -8.11 5.16
CA PRO A 17 7.93 -8.20 6.62
C PRO A 17 8.49 -9.57 7.03
N PRO A 18 9.44 -9.62 7.99
CA PRO A 18 9.99 -10.89 8.46
C PRO A 18 8.94 -11.75 9.19
N PHE A 19 7.92 -11.12 9.76
CA PHE A 19 6.85 -11.77 10.54
C PHE A 19 5.76 -12.46 9.71
N ILE A 20 5.88 -12.44 8.38
CA ILE A 20 4.89 -13.02 7.47
C ILE A 20 5.51 -14.25 6.80
N ASP A 21 4.74 -15.34 6.71
CA ASP A 21 5.20 -16.60 6.15
C ASP A 21 5.49 -16.49 4.64
N ASP A 22 6.51 -17.21 4.16
CA ASP A 22 6.96 -17.15 2.75
C ASP A 22 5.83 -17.44 1.76
N ASP A 23 4.97 -18.43 2.05
CA ASP A 23 3.83 -18.79 1.22
C ASP A 23 2.81 -17.65 1.08
N MET A 24 2.62 -16.88 2.15
CA MET A 24 1.72 -15.74 2.13
C MET A 24 2.33 -14.60 1.32
N ILE A 25 3.63 -14.32 1.46
CA ILE A 25 4.27 -13.29 0.64
C ILE A 25 4.27 -13.71 -0.84
N MET A 26 4.47 -14.99 -1.15
CA MET A 26 4.48 -15.50 -2.53
C MET A 26 3.13 -15.34 -3.21
N ARG A 27 2.05 -15.72 -2.51
CA ARG A 27 0.69 -15.48 -2.99
C ARG A 27 0.44 -14.00 -3.22
N HIS A 28 0.87 -13.13 -2.31
CA HIS A 28 0.69 -11.68 -2.44
C HIS A 28 1.42 -11.06 -3.63
N GLU A 29 2.66 -11.47 -3.92
CA GLU A 29 3.38 -10.93 -5.07
C GLU A 29 2.78 -11.41 -6.39
N ARG A 30 2.34 -12.67 -6.48
CA ARG A 30 1.60 -13.17 -7.66
C ARG A 30 0.30 -12.41 -7.86
N LEU A 31 -0.51 -12.26 -6.80
CA LEU A 31 -1.75 -11.49 -6.86
C LEU A 31 -1.50 -10.03 -7.23
N ARG A 32 -0.47 -9.39 -6.67
CA ARG A 32 -0.11 -8.02 -7.02
C ARG A 32 0.22 -7.89 -8.50
N LEU A 33 0.99 -8.83 -9.05
CA LEU A 33 1.34 -8.82 -10.47
C LEU A 33 0.10 -8.97 -11.36
N ILE A 34 -0.79 -9.92 -11.04
CA ILE A 34 -2.06 -10.13 -11.75
C ILE A 34 -2.93 -8.86 -11.69
N ILE A 35 -3.06 -8.25 -10.51
CA ILE A 35 -3.86 -7.03 -10.31
C ILE A 35 -3.29 -5.87 -11.14
N VAL A 36 -1.96 -5.69 -11.18
CA VAL A 36 -1.32 -4.66 -12.02
C VAL A 36 -1.54 -4.94 -13.51
N PHE A 37 -1.44 -6.19 -13.93
CA PHE A 37 -1.64 -6.58 -15.32
C PHE A 37 -3.09 -6.33 -15.78
N LEU A 38 -4.08 -6.75 -14.97
CA LEU A 38 -5.50 -6.50 -15.24
C LEU A 38 -5.81 -4.99 -15.28
N TRP A 39 -5.24 -4.22 -14.36
CA TRP A 39 -5.37 -2.76 -14.37
C TRP A 39 -4.80 -2.14 -15.64
N ALA A 40 -3.61 -2.58 -16.08
CA ALA A 40 -2.99 -2.11 -17.31
C ALA A 40 -3.84 -2.44 -18.54
N LEU A 41 -4.41 -3.64 -18.59
CA LEU A 41 -5.30 -4.07 -19.67
C LEU A 41 -6.55 -3.19 -19.77
N LEU A 42 -7.18 -2.86 -18.63
CA LEU A 42 -8.38 -2.02 -18.60
C LEU A 42 -8.09 -0.58 -19.02
N ILE A 43 -6.96 -0.01 -18.61
CA ILE A 43 -6.54 1.31 -19.09
C ILE A 43 -6.27 1.26 -20.59
N LEU A 44 -5.51 0.27 -21.06
CA LEU A 44 -5.23 0.09 -22.48
C LEU A 44 -6.52 -0.02 -23.30
N ALA A 45 -7.51 -0.77 -22.81
CA ALA A 45 -8.81 -0.88 -23.48
C ALA A 45 -9.50 0.48 -23.61
N ALA A 46 -9.54 1.30 -22.55
CA ALA A 46 -10.11 2.63 -22.60
C ALA A 46 -9.31 3.58 -23.53
N THR A 47 -7.99 3.47 -23.53
CA THR A 47 -7.10 4.29 -24.38
C THR A 47 -7.25 3.93 -25.86
N VAL A 48 -7.32 2.64 -26.20
CA VAL A 48 -7.55 2.17 -27.57
C VAL A 48 -8.93 2.59 -28.04
N LEU A 49 -9.96 2.45 -27.18
CA LEU A 49 -11.31 2.88 -27.51
C LEU A 49 -11.35 4.39 -27.81
N GLY A 50 -10.74 5.22 -26.96
CA GLY A 50 -10.65 6.67 -27.19
C GLY A 50 -9.93 7.03 -28.50
N ALA A 51 -8.88 6.31 -28.86
CA ALA A 51 -8.15 6.51 -30.10
C ALA A 51 -8.93 6.04 -31.34
N LEU A 52 -9.79 5.04 -31.22
CA LEU A 52 -10.66 4.57 -32.31
C LEU A 52 -11.86 5.50 -32.54
N THR A 53 -12.31 6.20 -31.50
CA THR A 53 -13.48 7.09 -31.58
C THR A 53 -13.13 8.55 -31.90
N CYS A 54 -11.85 8.93 -31.87
CA CYS A 54 -11.44 10.31 -32.12
C CYS A 54 -9.98 10.40 -32.59
N ASP A 55 -9.76 10.81 -33.84
CA ASP A 55 -8.42 10.95 -34.42
C ASP A 55 -7.54 11.97 -33.69
N TYR A 56 -8.15 13.05 -33.16
CA TYR A 56 -7.43 14.07 -32.39
C TYR A 56 -6.90 13.56 -31.05
N PHE A 57 -7.45 12.46 -30.51
CA PHE A 57 -7.06 11.91 -29.21
C PHE A 57 -5.59 11.50 -29.14
N LEU A 58 -4.99 11.06 -30.26
CA LEU A 58 -3.57 10.70 -30.32
C LEU A 58 -2.63 11.90 -30.17
N GLN A 59 -3.14 13.12 -30.40
CA GLN A 59 -2.39 14.36 -30.22
C GLN A 59 -2.48 14.86 -28.77
N GLU A 60 -3.39 14.32 -27.97
CA GLU A 60 -3.60 14.75 -26.60
C GLU A 60 -2.48 14.31 -25.66
N PRO A 61 -1.97 15.20 -24.78
CA PRO A 61 -0.98 14.83 -23.78
C PRO A 61 -1.49 13.75 -22.82
N LEU A 62 -2.81 13.67 -22.61
CA LEU A 62 -3.45 12.64 -21.79
C LEU A 62 -3.23 11.22 -22.33
N PHE A 63 -3.19 11.03 -23.65
CA PHE A 63 -2.86 9.75 -24.27
C PHE A 63 -1.44 9.34 -23.86
N TYR A 64 -0.43 10.18 -24.11
CA TYR A 64 0.96 9.88 -23.77
C TYR A 64 1.16 9.66 -22.28
N PHE A 65 0.51 10.48 -21.44
CA PHE A 65 0.56 10.32 -19.99
C PHE A 65 0.03 8.95 -19.55
N SER A 66 -1.10 8.51 -20.10
CA SER A 66 -1.68 7.21 -19.76
C SER A 66 -0.79 6.03 -20.15
N VAL A 67 -0.22 6.08 -21.36
CA VAL A 67 0.72 5.04 -21.85
C VAL A 67 1.97 5.00 -20.99
N LEU A 68 2.59 6.15 -20.72
CA LEU A 68 3.77 6.25 -19.86
C LEU A 68 3.49 5.77 -18.44
N MET A 69 2.32 6.12 -17.88
CA MET A 69 1.90 5.65 -16.57
C MET A 69 1.78 4.13 -16.54
N VAL A 70 1.13 3.52 -17.54
CA VAL A 70 1.00 2.06 -17.65
C VAL A 70 2.37 1.40 -17.74
N LEU A 71 3.26 1.89 -18.62
CA LEU A 71 4.62 1.36 -18.77
C LEU A 71 5.42 1.49 -17.47
N PHE A 72 5.35 2.64 -16.78
CA PHE A 72 6.06 2.86 -15.53
C PHE A 72 5.58 1.90 -14.42
N VAL A 73 4.27 1.76 -14.26
CA VAL A 73 3.68 0.89 -13.24
C VAL A 73 3.99 -0.58 -13.53
N LEU A 74 3.89 -1.02 -14.79
CA LEU A 74 4.25 -2.38 -15.21
C LEU A 74 5.74 -2.66 -14.97
N THR A 75 6.62 -1.76 -15.42
CA THR A 75 8.07 -1.91 -15.23
C THR A 75 8.41 -2.04 -13.75
N ARG A 76 7.80 -1.21 -12.89
CA ARG A 76 7.99 -1.28 -11.44
C ARG A 76 7.45 -2.58 -10.83
N ALA A 77 6.33 -3.09 -11.32
CA ALA A 77 5.77 -4.35 -10.87
C ALA A 77 6.65 -5.55 -11.28
N ILE A 78 7.13 -5.56 -12.52
CA ILE A 78 8.07 -6.56 -13.04
C ILE A 78 9.36 -6.51 -12.24
N TYR A 79 9.98 -5.33 -12.09
CA TYR A 79 11.21 -5.18 -11.31
C TYR A 79 11.06 -5.69 -9.87
N ARG A 80 9.94 -5.37 -9.22
CA ARG A 80 9.64 -5.89 -7.89
C ARG A 80 9.54 -7.41 -7.88
N TYR A 81 8.92 -8.01 -8.88
CA TYR A 81 8.73 -9.46 -8.98
C TYR A 81 10.03 -10.20 -9.33
N THR A 82 10.88 -9.64 -10.20
CA THR A 82 12.09 -10.29 -10.70
C THR A 82 13.32 -10.05 -9.82
N HIS A 83 13.45 -8.87 -9.21
CA HIS A 83 14.63 -8.52 -8.40
C HIS A 83 14.34 -8.41 -6.91
N GLU A 84 13.37 -7.58 -6.52
CA GLU A 84 13.16 -7.30 -5.08
C GLU A 84 12.58 -8.50 -4.34
N TRP A 85 11.71 -9.28 -4.97
CA TRP A 85 11.08 -10.45 -4.38
C TRP A 85 12.09 -11.56 -4.05
N PRO A 86 12.94 -12.02 -4.98
CA PRO A 86 13.94 -13.05 -4.67
C PRO A 86 14.94 -12.59 -3.60
N GLU A 87 15.32 -11.32 -3.64
CA GLU A 87 16.18 -10.73 -2.61
C GLU A 87 15.48 -10.71 -1.25
N GLY A 88 14.23 -10.25 -1.19
CA GLY A 88 13.44 -10.23 0.02
C GLY A 88 13.29 -11.62 0.63
N LEU A 89 12.99 -12.62 -0.18
CA LEU A 89 12.84 -14.00 0.30
C LEU A 89 14.14 -14.57 0.87
N ARG A 90 15.29 -14.29 0.24
CA ARG A 90 16.60 -14.78 0.68
C ARG A 90 17.17 -14.01 1.86
N MET A 91 17.07 -12.69 1.85
CA MET A 91 17.85 -11.81 2.74
C MET A 91 17.05 -11.24 3.90
N ARG A 92 15.70 -11.30 3.90
CA ARG A 92 14.88 -10.69 4.96
C ARG A 92 15.27 -11.11 6.37
N TRP A 93 15.57 -12.39 6.58
CA TRP A 93 15.92 -12.92 7.90
C TRP A 93 17.33 -12.48 8.32
N SER A 94 18.30 -12.49 7.39
CA SER A 94 19.63 -11.93 7.64
C SER A 94 19.54 -10.46 8.01
N TYR A 95 18.78 -9.68 7.23
CA TYR A 95 18.56 -8.26 7.51
C TYR A 95 17.86 -8.05 8.84
N TRP A 96 16.84 -8.84 9.17
CA TRP A 96 16.19 -8.71 10.48
C TRP A 96 17.15 -9.01 11.63
N HIS A 97 17.95 -10.08 11.52
CA HIS A 97 18.91 -10.45 12.55
C HIS A 97 20.02 -9.40 12.72
N GLU A 98 20.54 -8.87 11.63
CA GLU A 98 21.50 -7.74 11.67
C GLU A 98 20.90 -6.50 12.35
N ILE A 99 19.57 -6.31 12.28
CA ILE A 99 18.85 -5.22 12.95
C ILE A 99 18.60 -5.49 14.42
N GLU A 100 18.42 -6.74 14.82
CA GLU A 100 18.34 -7.11 16.23
C GLU A 100 19.70 -6.95 16.92
N LEU A 101 20.79 -7.28 16.21
CA LEU A 101 22.16 -7.14 16.69
C LEU A 101 22.67 -5.69 16.65
N SER A 102 22.14 -4.86 15.74
CA SER A 102 22.51 -3.45 15.62
C SER A 102 21.59 -2.54 16.44
N MET A 103 22.18 -1.50 17.04
CA MET A 103 21.55 -0.39 17.79
C MET A 103 20.00 -0.37 17.87
N ALA A 104 19.45 -0.41 19.08
CA ALA A 104 18.00 -0.42 19.37
C ALA A 104 17.15 0.60 18.58
N THR A 105 17.71 1.78 18.28
CA THR A 105 17.08 2.84 17.47
C THR A 105 16.68 2.39 16.06
N TYR A 106 17.39 1.44 15.47
CA TYR A 106 17.14 0.97 14.11
C TYR A 106 15.96 -0.02 14.05
N ARG A 107 15.90 -0.94 15.01
CA ARG A 107 14.76 -1.83 15.25
C ARG A 107 13.48 -1.02 15.49
N LEU A 108 13.52 -0.02 16.38
CA LEU A 108 12.37 0.86 16.68
C LEU A 108 11.81 1.58 15.45
N LYS A 109 12.65 1.98 14.49
CA LYS A 109 12.20 2.62 13.23
C LYS A 109 11.38 1.68 12.35
N ILE A 110 11.65 0.37 12.38
CA ILE A 110 10.91 -0.64 11.63
C ILE A 110 9.63 -1.02 12.36
N LEU A 111 9.68 -1.27 13.67
CA LEU A 111 8.46 -1.55 14.44
C LEU A 111 7.49 -0.36 14.39
N GLY A 112 7.98 0.87 14.55
CA GLY A 112 7.16 2.07 14.44
C GLY A 112 6.59 2.30 13.03
N TYR A 113 7.19 1.73 11.98
CA TYR A 113 6.56 1.71 10.66
C TYR A 113 5.35 0.77 10.64
N TYR A 114 5.47 -0.44 11.21
CA TYR A 114 4.39 -1.41 11.27
C TYR A 114 3.25 -0.97 12.19
N HIS A 115 3.56 -0.37 13.34
CA HIS A 115 2.54 0.18 14.23
C HIS A 115 1.68 1.25 13.52
N ARG A 116 2.30 2.19 12.80
CA ARG A 116 1.58 3.18 11.99
C ARG A 116 0.81 2.56 10.82
N LYS A 117 1.31 1.47 10.25
CA LYS A 117 0.60 0.73 9.18
C LYS A 117 -0.66 0.09 9.76
N ILE A 118 -0.56 -0.59 10.90
CA ILE A 118 -1.68 -1.22 11.61
C ILE A 118 -2.71 -0.16 12.00
N ASP A 119 -2.28 0.90 12.68
CA ASP A 119 -3.17 1.97 13.16
C ASP A 119 -3.94 2.65 12.01
N ARG A 120 -3.28 2.90 10.87
CA ARG A 120 -3.93 3.47 9.68
C ARG A 120 -5.12 2.65 9.19
N TYR A 121 -5.03 1.32 9.24
CA TYR A 121 -6.10 0.44 8.75
C TYR A 121 -7.05 0.07 9.88
N LEU A 122 -6.54 -0.48 10.97
CA LEU A 122 -7.32 -1.08 12.05
C LEU A 122 -7.59 -0.15 13.24
N GLY A 123 -6.97 1.03 13.32
CA GLY A 123 -7.14 1.96 14.46
C GLY A 123 -8.57 2.50 14.63
N ARG A 124 -9.46 2.26 13.66
CA ARG A 124 -10.89 2.62 13.73
C ARG A 124 -11.73 1.60 14.51
N PHE A 125 -11.22 0.38 14.71
CA PHE A 125 -11.94 -0.64 15.47
C PHE A 125 -11.64 -0.47 16.96
N PRO A 126 -12.66 -0.56 17.84
CA PRO A 126 -12.42 -0.54 19.27
C PRO A 126 -11.55 -1.75 19.66
N ARG A 127 -10.46 -1.47 20.36
CA ARG A 127 -9.44 -2.45 20.75
C ARG A 127 -10.05 -3.48 21.71
N GLY A 128 -9.71 -4.76 21.55
CA GLY A 128 -10.13 -5.85 22.44
C GLY A 128 -11.59 -6.32 22.33
N SER A 129 -12.50 -5.52 21.75
CA SER A 129 -13.94 -5.87 21.64
C SER A 129 -14.36 -6.32 20.24
N THR A 130 -13.61 -5.93 19.21
CA THR A 130 -13.93 -6.30 17.83
C THR A 130 -13.25 -7.60 17.44
N THR A 131 -14.02 -8.60 17.03
CA THR A 131 -13.46 -9.86 16.54
C THR A 131 -12.88 -9.71 15.13
N GLU A 132 -11.92 -10.56 14.76
CA GLU A 132 -11.35 -10.58 13.41
C GLU A 132 -12.44 -10.79 12.34
N ALA A 133 -13.44 -11.63 12.64
CA ALA A 133 -14.57 -11.89 11.76
C ALA A 133 -15.36 -10.60 11.45
N GLN A 134 -15.62 -9.76 12.44
CA GLN A 134 -16.30 -8.47 12.27
C GLN A 134 -15.46 -7.49 11.44
N MET A 135 -14.14 -7.43 11.69
CA MET A 135 -13.24 -6.59 10.89
C MET A 135 -13.24 -7.03 9.41
N ARG A 136 -13.10 -8.33 9.15
CA ARG A 136 -13.14 -8.91 7.80
C ARG A 136 -14.48 -8.63 7.13
N GLN A 137 -15.60 -8.81 7.83
CA GLN A 137 -16.93 -8.55 7.29
C GLN A 137 -17.11 -7.09 6.89
N TYR A 138 -16.68 -6.14 7.74
CA TYR A 138 -16.73 -4.71 7.42
C TYR A 138 -15.94 -4.38 6.15
N TYR A 139 -14.72 -4.88 6.03
CA TYR A 139 -13.89 -4.65 4.85
C TYR A 139 -14.45 -5.34 3.59
N ASN A 140 -14.99 -6.55 3.72
CA ASN A 140 -15.57 -7.28 2.58
C ASN A 140 -16.81 -6.57 2.04
N LEU A 141 -17.71 -6.11 2.91
CA LEU A 141 -18.91 -5.38 2.50
C LEU A 141 -18.51 -4.07 1.80
N ARG A 142 -17.61 -3.30 2.43
CA ARG A 142 -17.13 -2.03 1.86
C ARG A 142 -16.46 -2.23 0.51
N TRP A 143 -15.63 -3.27 0.38
CA TRP A 143 -14.99 -3.64 -0.87
C TRP A 143 -16.02 -3.95 -1.94
N PHE A 144 -16.97 -4.84 -1.65
CA PHE A 144 -17.96 -5.28 -2.63
C PHE A 144 -18.79 -4.11 -3.15
N VAL A 145 -19.30 -3.27 -2.26
CA VAL A 145 -20.12 -2.10 -2.62
C VAL A 145 -19.32 -1.12 -3.49
N LEU A 146 -18.09 -0.77 -3.08
CA LEU A 146 -17.28 0.17 -3.84
C LEU A 146 -16.82 -0.42 -5.19
N SER A 147 -16.41 -1.68 -5.20
CA SER A 147 -15.99 -2.35 -6.43
C SER A 147 -17.13 -2.46 -7.43
N ALA A 148 -18.35 -2.80 -6.99
CA ALA A 148 -19.52 -2.84 -7.86
C ALA A 148 -19.82 -1.45 -8.46
N LEU A 149 -19.80 -0.40 -7.63
CA LEU A 149 -20.05 0.98 -8.07
C LEU A 149 -19.04 1.44 -9.14
N PHE A 150 -17.75 1.29 -8.88
CA PHE A 150 -16.71 1.74 -9.81
C PHE A 150 -16.59 0.86 -11.05
N PHE A 151 -16.93 -0.42 -10.95
CA PHE A 151 -17.01 -1.30 -12.12
C PHE A 151 -18.18 -0.91 -13.03
N ALA A 152 -19.37 -0.67 -12.45
CA ALA A 152 -20.51 -0.18 -13.22
C ALA A 152 -20.20 1.17 -13.88
N ALA A 153 -19.57 2.10 -13.15
CA ALA A 153 -19.14 3.38 -13.70
C ALA A 153 -18.18 3.21 -14.88
N PHE A 154 -17.16 2.35 -14.75
CA PHE A 154 -16.24 2.03 -15.85
C PHE A 154 -17.01 1.51 -17.08
N VAL A 155 -17.87 0.52 -16.91
CA VAL A 155 -18.65 -0.06 -18.01
C VAL A 155 -19.53 1.01 -18.69
N MET A 156 -20.25 1.81 -17.90
CA MET A 156 -21.10 2.87 -18.44
C MET A 156 -20.31 3.92 -19.21
N PHE A 157 -19.18 4.41 -18.69
CA PHE A 157 -18.38 5.41 -19.38
C PHE A 157 -17.70 4.85 -20.63
N SER A 158 -17.26 3.58 -20.62
CA SER A 158 -16.72 2.93 -21.81
C SER A 158 -17.79 2.69 -22.88
N LEU A 159 -19.02 2.31 -22.49
CA LEU A 159 -20.13 2.18 -23.44
C LEU A 159 -20.50 3.53 -24.05
N LEU A 160 -20.63 4.56 -23.23
CA LEU A 160 -20.90 5.91 -23.71
C LEU A 160 -19.78 6.41 -24.62
N LEU A 161 -18.51 6.10 -24.30
CA LEU A 161 -17.37 6.45 -25.13
C LEU A 161 -17.46 5.79 -26.50
N ALA A 162 -17.81 4.51 -26.56
CA ALA A 162 -17.96 3.75 -27.81
C ALA A 162 -19.13 4.22 -28.69
N LEU A 163 -20.15 4.84 -28.08
CA LEU A 163 -21.35 5.34 -28.75
C LEU A 163 -21.30 6.85 -29.02
N CYS A 164 -20.25 7.53 -28.56
CA CYS A 164 -20.09 8.96 -28.72
C CYS A 164 -19.75 9.30 -30.16
N ASP A 165 -20.28 10.44 -30.64
CA ASP A 165 -19.99 10.94 -31.98
C ASP A 165 -18.57 11.55 -32.03
N GLU A 166 -17.86 11.38 -33.16
CA GLU A 166 -16.44 11.76 -33.30
C GLU A 166 -16.24 13.28 -33.21
N ASP A 167 -17.24 14.06 -33.62
CA ASP A 167 -17.25 15.53 -33.56
C ASP A 167 -17.39 16.07 -32.12
N ALA A 168 -17.73 15.23 -31.15
CA ALA A 168 -17.93 15.62 -29.74
C ALA A 168 -16.66 15.44 -28.89
N TYR A 169 -15.53 15.96 -29.36
CA TYR A 169 -14.19 15.81 -28.73
C TYR A 169 -14.17 15.99 -27.20
N THR A 170 -14.84 17.02 -26.66
CA THR A 170 -14.85 17.28 -25.21
C THR A 170 -15.55 16.17 -24.41
N GLN A 171 -16.57 15.54 -24.98
CA GLN A 171 -17.29 14.43 -24.37
C GLN A 171 -16.43 13.17 -24.35
N ILE A 172 -15.74 12.88 -25.46
CA ILE A 172 -14.81 11.76 -25.59
C ILE A 172 -13.72 11.86 -24.52
N LEU A 173 -13.12 13.04 -24.36
CA LEU A 173 -12.09 13.28 -23.35
C LEU A 173 -12.61 13.05 -21.92
N LEU A 174 -13.80 13.56 -21.61
CA LEU A 174 -14.41 13.42 -20.29
C LEU A 174 -14.71 11.95 -19.98
N LEU A 175 -15.34 11.24 -20.91
CA LEU A 175 -15.70 9.83 -20.76
C LEU A 175 -14.46 8.94 -20.61
N TYR A 176 -13.40 9.22 -21.37
CA TYR A 176 -12.10 8.57 -21.21
C TYR A 176 -11.51 8.77 -19.81
N VAL A 177 -11.43 10.02 -19.33
CA VAL A 177 -10.89 10.32 -18.00
C VAL A 177 -11.69 9.62 -16.90
N LEU A 178 -13.02 9.61 -17.01
CA LEU A 178 -13.89 8.93 -16.05
C LEU A 178 -13.72 7.41 -16.05
N ALA A 179 -13.54 6.80 -17.23
CA ALA A 179 -13.24 5.38 -17.36
C ALA A 179 -11.88 5.04 -16.70
N VAL A 180 -10.82 5.79 -17.01
CA VAL A 180 -9.48 5.57 -16.44
C VAL A 180 -9.47 5.80 -14.92
N ALA A 181 -10.15 6.84 -14.43
CA ALA A 181 -10.28 7.12 -13.01
C ALA A 181 -10.96 5.96 -12.27
N SER A 182 -12.03 5.41 -12.84
CA SER A 182 -12.75 4.26 -12.26
C SER A 182 -11.84 3.03 -12.13
N VAL A 183 -11.05 2.75 -13.17
CA VAL A 183 -10.05 1.66 -13.17
C VAL A 183 -8.96 1.88 -12.11
N CYS A 184 -8.49 3.11 -11.93
CA CYS A 184 -7.49 3.45 -10.90
C CYS A 184 -8.03 3.21 -9.49
N VAL A 185 -9.30 3.53 -9.23
CA VAL A 185 -9.95 3.26 -7.95
C VAL A 185 -10.10 1.76 -7.71
N LEU A 186 -10.55 1.00 -8.71
CA LEU A 186 -10.64 -0.47 -8.63
C LEU A 186 -9.28 -1.11 -8.30
N TYR A 187 -8.21 -0.64 -8.93
CA TYR A 187 -6.86 -1.09 -8.63
C TYR A 187 -6.45 -0.78 -7.19
N ARG A 188 -6.73 0.43 -6.69
CA ARG A 188 -6.43 0.79 -5.30
C ARG A 188 -7.18 -0.11 -4.31
N LEU A 189 -8.46 -0.40 -4.58
CA LEU A 189 -9.27 -1.29 -3.77
C LEU A 189 -8.76 -2.74 -3.83
N ALA A 190 -8.49 -3.27 -5.02
CA ALA A 190 -7.96 -4.62 -5.19
C ALA A 190 -6.63 -4.80 -4.45
N LYS A 191 -5.69 -3.86 -4.62
CA LYS A 191 -4.41 -3.87 -3.92
C LYS A 191 -4.60 -3.81 -2.40
N LEU A 192 -5.54 -3.00 -1.91
CA LEU A 192 -5.84 -2.91 -0.49
C LEU A 192 -6.34 -4.25 0.05
N HIS A 193 -7.36 -4.84 -0.56
CA HIS A 193 -8.05 -6.03 -0.03
C HIS A 193 -7.27 -7.33 -0.23
N PHE A 194 -6.59 -7.50 -1.37
CA PHE A 194 -5.86 -8.73 -1.65
C PHE A 194 -4.44 -8.75 -1.12
N VAL A 195 -3.84 -7.59 -0.81
CA VAL A 195 -2.42 -7.51 -0.45
C VAL A 195 -2.17 -6.76 0.86
N GLU A 196 -2.70 -5.55 1.03
CA GLU A 196 -2.37 -4.74 2.21
C GLU A 196 -3.13 -5.22 3.47
N LEU A 197 -4.41 -5.54 3.35
CA LEU A 197 -5.27 -5.93 4.48
C LEU A 197 -4.89 -7.29 5.10
N PRO A 198 -4.67 -8.38 4.35
CA PRO A 198 -4.28 -9.66 4.94
C PRO A 198 -2.94 -9.57 5.68
N GLN A 199 -1.98 -8.80 5.12
CA GLN A 199 -0.71 -8.53 5.78
C GLN A 199 -0.90 -7.80 7.11
N VAL A 200 -1.81 -6.83 7.17
CA VAL A 200 -2.04 -6.04 8.39
C VAL A 200 -2.74 -6.86 9.45
N ILE A 201 -3.68 -7.73 9.09
CA ILE A 201 -4.36 -8.63 10.03
C ILE A 201 -3.34 -9.58 10.70
N VAL A 202 -2.45 -10.19 9.92
CA VAL A 202 -1.39 -11.05 10.47
C VAL A 202 -0.44 -10.28 11.38
N LEU A 203 -0.03 -9.07 10.98
CA LEU A 203 0.83 -8.23 11.81
C LEU A 203 0.15 -7.82 13.12
N TYR A 204 -1.16 -7.55 13.10
CA TYR A 204 -1.93 -7.19 14.29
C TYR A 204 -1.97 -8.31 15.35
N GLN A 205 -1.89 -9.57 14.92
CA GLN A 205 -1.92 -10.74 15.81
C GLN A 205 -0.56 -11.06 16.45
N ARG A 206 0.53 -10.43 16.01
CA ARG A 206 1.87 -10.72 16.55
C ARG A 206 2.05 -10.06 17.93
N PRO A 207 2.68 -10.75 18.90
CA PRO A 207 2.88 -10.22 20.25
C PRO A 207 3.70 -8.92 20.26
N GLU A 208 4.62 -8.77 19.31
CA GLU A 208 5.44 -7.56 19.13
C GLU A 208 4.64 -6.30 18.77
N PHE A 209 3.43 -6.48 18.27
CA PHE A 209 2.50 -5.41 17.89
C PHE A 209 1.18 -5.47 18.67
N ALA A 210 1.07 -6.40 19.63
CA ALA A 210 -0.04 -6.46 20.56
C ALA A 210 0.02 -5.21 21.45
N ALA A 211 -0.94 -4.31 21.26
CA ALA A 211 -0.97 -3.02 21.94
C ALA A 211 -1.01 -3.15 23.47
N ASP A 212 -1.51 -4.26 24.01
CA ASP A 212 -1.68 -4.41 25.44
C ASP A 212 -0.34 -4.51 26.19
N ILE A 213 0.75 -4.99 25.58
CA ILE A 213 2.05 -5.09 26.26
C ILE A 213 2.80 -3.74 26.28
N LEU A 214 2.47 -2.82 25.36
CA LEU A 214 3.09 -1.49 25.27
C LEU A 214 2.32 -0.40 26.04
N PHE A 215 1.06 -0.66 26.40
CA PHE A 215 0.18 0.32 27.05
C PHE A 215 -0.46 -0.17 28.37
N ALA A 216 -0.27 -1.43 28.78
CA ALA A 216 -0.75 -1.93 30.08
C ALA A 216 0.27 -1.76 31.23
N ASP A 217 1.52 -1.42 30.93
CA ASP A 217 2.47 -1.03 31.98
C ASP A 217 2.34 0.48 32.25
N ASP A 218 1.57 0.78 33.29
CA ASP A 218 1.67 1.94 34.18
C ASP A 218 3.01 2.67 34.09
N GLU A 219 2.98 3.98 33.83
CA GLU A 219 3.87 5.05 34.35
C GLU A 219 5.36 4.76 34.63
N ARG A 220 5.97 3.79 33.96
CA ARG A 220 7.39 3.45 34.01
C ARG A 220 7.84 3.07 32.62
N ILE A 221 7.75 4.02 31.70
CA ILE A 221 8.53 3.97 30.47
C ILE A 221 10.01 3.99 30.92
N PRO A 222 10.81 2.91 30.79
CA PRO A 222 12.22 2.94 31.18
C PRO A 222 13.08 3.80 30.23
N PHE A 223 12.44 4.43 29.24
CA PHE A 223 13.03 5.20 28.14
C PHE A 223 12.75 6.70 28.22
N ALA A 224 11.96 7.17 29.19
CA ALA A 224 11.95 8.59 29.53
C ALA A 224 13.04 8.81 30.58
N GLN A 225 14.30 8.98 30.15
CA GLN A 225 15.22 9.69 31.02
C GLN A 225 14.61 11.08 31.22
N PRO A 226 14.36 11.53 32.46
CA PRO A 226 13.95 12.90 32.68
C PRO A 226 15.07 13.77 32.11
N VAL A 227 14.75 14.53 31.07
CA VAL A 227 15.60 15.64 30.66
C VAL A 227 15.60 16.56 31.87
N ALA A 228 16.75 16.71 32.52
CA ALA A 228 16.91 17.68 33.59
C ALA A 228 16.50 19.04 33.02
N THR A 229 15.32 19.50 33.40
CA THR A 229 14.89 20.86 33.15
C THR A 229 15.90 21.79 33.81
N TYR A 230 16.28 22.86 33.11
CA TYR A 230 17.31 23.84 33.49
C TYR A 230 17.01 24.64 34.80
N GLU A 231 16.10 24.18 35.66
CA GLU A 231 15.69 24.89 36.87
C GLU A 231 16.18 24.26 38.18
N THR A 232 16.88 23.12 38.15
CA THR A 232 17.50 22.53 39.36
C THR A 232 19.00 22.81 39.47
N SER A 233 19.45 24.02 39.12
CA SER A 233 20.80 24.50 39.42
C SER A 233 20.85 25.71 40.36
N GLN A 234 19.73 26.10 40.99
CA GLN A 234 19.70 27.22 41.95
C GLN A 234 19.34 26.84 43.39
N ALA A 235 19.17 25.56 43.73
CA ALA A 235 18.91 25.12 45.10
C ALA A 235 20.14 24.49 45.78
N THR A 236 21.33 25.06 45.56
CA THR A 236 22.54 24.68 46.31
C THR A 236 23.46 25.87 46.54
N ARG A 237 22.90 26.94 47.09
CA ARG A 237 23.64 27.91 47.89
C ARG A 237 22.70 28.49 48.94
N LEU A 238 22.75 27.91 50.14
CA LEU A 238 22.76 28.60 51.43
C LEU A 238 23.30 27.60 52.47
#